data_AF-A0A925VAD7-F1
#
_entry.id   AF-A0A925VAD7-F1
#
_cell.length_a   1.000
_cell.length_b   1.000
_cell.length_c   1.000
_cell.angle_alpha   90.00
_cell.angle_beta   90.00
_cell.angle_gamma   90.00
#
_symmetry.space_group_name_H-M   'P 1'
#
loop_
_entity.id
_entity.type
_entity.pdbx_description
1 polymer ?
#
loop_
_entity_poly.entity_id
_entity_poly.type
_entity_poly.pdbx_seq_one_letter_code
_entity_poly.pdbx_strand_id
1 'polypeptide(L)'
;MKRMQIHATLFAAVLVTACDGGTDSPRMPGAGGSDPSSPQTTADDDSGEGDSGDESGGTPSDPEEVAPLSIDETRFYLARIAPQLASRSLSYDENQLIDEVGHLAIAPIIDGWTAEPGFAEAIRFMVQDQLHVSGARDGVDFELPGNLAAEIAAESLPWSTLLTADYCVDAGGRHTACDTGAPYESGVLATRAYMISNKGRFNLGRAKQMLETFACRVYPMESEIQVPLDKPVLIPMFQAESADEQTVEEAKGGFGNGAGCYSCHSQFGAHAQIYVRFDADGLWHADATGLQDPMGELGRSTGGLYTSHMNDAVAAMSEASQMFGQPVANMREAAEVLSDSALFQECTVKNIIGRAFGIPSGASAMIEAEVVSELAQQVTADSNDPSIRQYMIAVFNDRRVIDAVLANMEDAP
;
A
#
# COMPACT_ATOMS: atom_id res chain seq x y z
N MET A 1 -9.21 61.59 2.47
CA MET A 1 -8.52 61.47 1.16
C MET A 1 -7.58 60.29 1.22
N LYS A 2 -7.71 59.39 0.24
CA LYS A 2 -7.03 58.10 0.07
C LYS A 2 -5.51 58.24 -0.11
N ARG A 3 -4.76 57.23 0.37
CA ARG A 3 -3.64 56.50 -0.29
C ARG A 3 -3.22 55.38 0.67
N MET A 4 -3.74 54.15 0.53
CA MET A 4 -3.14 53.04 -0.25
C MET A 4 -1.62 52.97 -0.12
N GLN A 5 -1.14 52.04 0.71
CA GLN A 5 0.16 51.39 0.53
C GLN A 5 -0.09 49.89 0.39
N ILE A 6 0.28 49.40 -0.78
CA ILE A 6 0.31 48.02 -1.22
C ILE A 6 1.60 47.41 -0.67
N HIS A 7 1.52 46.26 -0.01
CA HIS A 7 2.66 45.37 0.16
C HIS A 7 2.36 44.08 -0.61
N ALA A 8 2.99 44.00 -1.79
CA ALA A 8 3.13 42.80 -2.57
C ALA A 8 4.38 42.08 -2.07
N THR A 9 4.22 40.88 -1.51
CA THR A 9 5.36 40.03 -1.16
C THR A 9 5.66 39.10 -2.33
N LEU A 10 6.87 39.30 -2.84
CA LEU A 10 7.52 38.68 -3.98
C LEU A 10 7.88 37.21 -3.65
N PHE A 11 7.40 36.24 -4.45
CA PHE A 11 7.97 34.89 -4.45
C PHE A 11 9.29 34.93 -5.23
N ALA A 12 10.40 34.72 -4.52
CA ALA A 12 11.71 34.54 -5.12
C ALA A 12 11.87 33.09 -5.59
N ALA A 13 12.00 32.92 -6.91
CA ALA A 13 12.45 31.68 -7.52
C ALA A 13 13.94 31.47 -7.20
N VAL A 14 14.30 30.31 -6.66
CA VAL A 14 15.68 29.82 -6.60
C VAL A 14 15.82 28.72 -7.64
N LEU A 15 16.43 29.09 -8.77
CA LEU A 15 17.08 28.17 -9.70
C LEU A 15 18.52 27.96 -9.20
N VAL A 16 18.89 26.73 -8.86
CA VAL A 16 20.28 26.28 -8.83
C VAL A 16 20.39 25.04 -9.71
N THR A 17 21.26 25.17 -10.71
CA THR A 17 21.67 24.17 -11.68
C THR A 17 22.61 23.11 -11.08
N ALA A 18 22.56 21.94 -11.71
CA ALA A 18 23.27 20.70 -11.44
C ALA A 18 24.80 20.79 -11.30
N CYS A 19 25.35 19.88 -10.49
CA CYS A 19 26.39 18.88 -10.81
C CYS A 19 27.11 18.48 -9.51
N ASP A 20 26.89 17.27 -8.99
CA ASP A 20 27.99 16.34 -8.70
C ASP A 20 27.46 14.95 -8.31
N GLY A 21 28.21 13.92 -8.70
CA GLY A 21 27.92 12.52 -8.40
C GLY A 21 28.26 12.17 -6.96
N GLY A 22 27.40 11.38 -6.32
CA GLY A 22 27.63 10.87 -4.98
C GLY A 22 26.73 9.67 -4.71
N THR A 23 27.36 8.52 -4.54
CA THR A 23 26.76 7.27 -4.06
C THR A 23 26.28 7.47 -2.61
N ASP A 24 25.00 7.82 -2.43
CA ASP A 24 24.35 7.78 -1.12
C ASP A 24 23.09 6.91 -1.22
N SER A 25 23.22 5.67 -0.75
CA SER A 25 22.08 4.85 -0.36
C SER A 25 21.33 5.55 0.77
N PRO A 26 19.98 5.62 0.74
CA PRO A 26 19.23 6.19 1.85
C PRO A 26 19.50 5.42 3.14
N ARG A 27 19.98 6.14 4.16
CA ARG A 27 20.18 5.68 5.52
C ARG A 27 18.80 5.47 6.16
N MET A 28 18.38 4.21 6.32
CA MET A 28 17.18 3.85 7.08
C MET A 28 17.32 4.33 8.54
N PRO A 29 16.31 4.96 9.15
CA PRO A 29 16.32 5.27 10.57
C PRO A 29 16.25 3.98 11.39
N GLY A 30 17.14 3.87 12.38
CA GLY A 30 17.30 2.69 13.22
C GLY A 30 16.08 2.41 14.10
N ALA A 31 15.57 1.18 14.00
CA ALA A 31 14.65 0.62 14.97
C ALA A 31 15.40 0.38 16.28
N GLY A 32 14.95 1.03 17.36
CA GLY A 32 15.41 0.76 18.72
C GLY A 32 15.02 -0.66 19.13
N GLY A 33 16.00 -1.42 19.62
CA GLY A 33 15.83 -2.78 20.09
C GLY A 33 15.08 -2.82 21.43
N SER A 34 14.06 -3.67 21.49
CA SER A 34 13.47 -4.18 22.72
C SER A 34 13.86 -5.65 22.85
N ASP A 35 14.61 -5.96 23.89
CA ASP A 35 15.05 -7.30 24.31
C ASP A 35 13.85 -8.24 24.57
N PRO A 36 13.83 -9.49 24.05
CA PRO A 36 12.90 -10.51 24.52
C PRO A 36 13.56 -11.33 25.63
N SER A 37 13.25 -11.01 26.88
CA SER A 37 13.57 -11.86 28.03
C SER A 37 12.55 -12.98 28.20
N SER A 38 13.09 -14.16 28.48
CA SER A 38 12.52 -15.52 28.50
C SER A 38 11.34 -15.75 29.46
N PRO A 39 10.59 -16.87 29.30
CA PRO A 39 9.49 -17.23 30.19
C PRO A 39 10.01 -17.83 31.51
N GLN A 40 9.63 -17.25 32.65
CA GLN A 40 9.76 -17.89 33.95
C GLN A 40 8.44 -18.53 34.36
N THR A 41 8.47 -19.87 34.43
CA THR A 41 7.53 -20.71 35.15
C THR A 41 7.82 -20.63 36.66
N THR A 42 6.84 -20.18 37.45
CA THR A 42 6.72 -20.54 38.87
C THR A 42 5.26 -20.79 39.18
N ALA A 43 4.98 -22.04 39.56
CA ALA A 43 3.78 -22.43 40.28
C ALA A 43 3.84 -21.84 41.70
N ASP A 44 2.70 -21.37 42.21
CA ASP A 44 2.40 -21.43 43.63
C ASP A 44 0.89 -21.54 43.83
N ASP A 45 0.53 -22.48 44.72
CA ASP A 45 -0.77 -22.69 45.34
C ASP A 45 -1.27 -21.40 46.02
N ASP A 46 -2.51 -21.00 45.75
CA ASP A 46 -3.29 -20.27 46.75
C ASP A 46 -4.76 -20.71 46.75
N SER A 47 -5.12 -21.40 47.81
CA SER A 47 -6.47 -21.81 48.17
C SER A 47 -7.16 -20.65 48.89
N GLY A 48 -7.92 -19.84 48.14
CA GLY A 48 -8.77 -18.78 48.68
C GLY A 48 -10.25 -19.06 48.46
N GLU A 49 -10.92 -19.60 49.49
CA GLU A 49 -12.37 -19.52 49.67
C GLU A 49 -12.77 -18.04 49.83
N GLY A 50 -13.78 -17.57 49.10
CA GLY A 50 -14.39 -16.28 49.41
C GLY A 50 -15.24 -15.66 48.31
N ASP A 51 -16.54 -15.62 48.58
CA ASP A 51 -17.48 -14.57 48.19
C ASP A 51 -18.26 -14.74 46.87
N SER A 52 -19.33 -15.52 47.01
CA SER A 52 -20.58 -15.37 46.27
C SER A 52 -21.24 -14.02 46.60
N GLY A 53 -21.18 -13.06 45.68
CA GLY A 53 -21.84 -11.77 45.84
C GLY A 53 -22.04 -11.02 44.52
N ASP A 54 -23.31 -10.73 44.24
CA ASP A 54 -23.84 -9.79 43.23
C ASP A 54 -23.76 -10.15 41.74
N GLU A 55 -24.73 -10.96 41.32
CA GLU A 55 -25.41 -10.81 40.02
C GLU A 55 -26.14 -9.45 39.98
N SER A 56 -25.39 -8.35 39.90
CA SER A 56 -25.96 -7.06 39.52
C SER A 56 -26.26 -7.10 38.03
N GLY A 57 -27.49 -7.49 37.72
CA GLY A 57 -28.07 -7.37 36.38
C GLY A 57 -28.11 -5.92 35.96
N GLY A 58 -27.00 -5.42 35.43
CA GLY A 58 -26.92 -4.15 34.74
C GLY A 58 -27.90 -4.20 33.57
N THR A 59 -28.97 -3.43 33.68
CA THR A 59 -29.88 -3.16 32.57
C THR A 59 -29.00 -2.71 31.39
N PRO A 60 -29.13 -3.32 30.19
CA PRO A 60 -28.41 -2.85 29.02
C PRO A 60 -28.65 -1.36 28.87
N SER A 61 -27.60 -0.56 28.94
CA SER A 61 -27.68 0.87 28.65
C SER A 61 -28.25 0.99 27.25
N ASP A 62 -29.36 1.72 27.09
CA ASP A 62 -29.85 2.04 25.75
C ASP A 62 -28.69 2.68 24.96
N PRO A 63 -28.46 2.27 23.70
CA PRO A 63 -27.37 2.81 22.90
C PRO A 63 -27.51 4.33 22.85
N GLU A 64 -26.46 5.03 23.27
CA GLU A 64 -26.42 6.49 23.28
C GLU A 64 -26.67 6.99 21.86
N GLU A 65 -27.75 7.75 21.69
CA GLU A 65 -28.14 8.31 20.38
C GLU A 65 -27.07 9.33 19.97
N VAL A 66 -26.27 8.98 18.95
CA VAL A 66 -25.20 9.85 18.45
C VAL A 66 -25.81 11.15 17.93
N ALA A 67 -25.40 12.28 18.51
CA ALA A 67 -25.92 13.59 18.12
C ALA A 67 -25.64 13.88 16.62
N PRO A 68 -26.62 14.44 15.89
CA PRO A 68 -26.42 14.83 14.50
C PRO A 68 -25.37 15.95 14.39
N LEU A 69 -24.61 15.96 13.29
CA LEU A 69 -23.66 17.04 13.04
C LEU A 69 -24.38 18.36 12.81
N SER A 70 -23.78 19.43 13.31
CA SER A 70 -24.14 20.79 12.93
C SER A 70 -23.84 21.06 11.45
N ILE A 71 -24.42 22.14 10.93
CA ILE A 71 -24.16 22.63 9.57
C ILE A 71 -22.67 22.95 9.38
N ASP A 72 -22.04 23.58 10.38
CA ASP A 72 -20.63 23.99 10.30
C ASP A 72 -19.67 22.81 10.32
N GLU A 73 -19.93 21.79 11.16
CA GLU A 73 -19.16 20.53 11.16
C GLU A 73 -19.32 19.80 9.82
N THR A 74 -20.55 19.71 9.31
CA THR A 74 -20.83 19.08 8.00
C THR A 74 -20.07 19.78 6.88
N ARG A 75 -20.12 21.12 6.85
CA ARG A 75 -19.41 21.92 5.86
C ARG A 75 -17.90 21.76 5.98
N PHE A 76 -17.35 21.80 7.20
CA PHE A 76 -15.93 21.59 7.42
C PHE A 76 -15.47 20.23 6.92
N TYR A 77 -16.18 19.16 7.31
CA TYR A 77 -15.88 17.80 6.92
C TYR A 77 -15.85 17.66 5.39
N LEU A 78 -16.93 18.05 4.71
CA LEU A 78 -17.02 17.97 3.25
C LEU A 78 -15.97 18.84 2.55
N ALA A 79 -15.69 20.04 3.05
CA ALA A 79 -14.65 20.90 2.49
C ALA A 79 -13.24 20.28 2.63
N ARG A 80 -12.99 19.51 3.69
CA ARG A 80 -11.71 18.82 3.92
C ARG A 80 -11.47 17.70 2.91
N ILE A 81 -12.50 16.93 2.59
CA ILE A 81 -12.38 15.75 1.72
C ILE A 81 -12.62 16.07 0.23
N ALA A 82 -13.35 17.14 -0.12
CA ALA A 82 -13.67 17.48 -1.51
C ALA A 82 -12.47 17.51 -2.47
N PRO A 83 -11.29 18.07 -2.12
CA PRO A 83 -10.13 18.06 -3.02
C PRO A 83 -9.59 16.66 -3.32
N GLN A 84 -9.82 15.71 -2.42
CA GLN A 84 -9.32 14.34 -2.51
C GLN A 84 -10.26 13.41 -3.29
N LEU A 85 -11.55 13.74 -3.37
CA LEU A 85 -12.56 12.97 -4.11
C LEU A 85 -12.95 13.60 -5.44
N ALA A 86 -13.17 14.93 -5.45
CA ALA A 86 -13.69 15.65 -6.61
C ALA A 86 -12.61 16.47 -7.33
N SER A 87 -11.38 16.53 -6.79
CA SER A 87 -10.30 17.40 -7.27
C SER A 87 -10.69 18.89 -7.35
N ARG A 88 -11.65 19.32 -6.52
CA ARG A 88 -12.15 20.70 -6.43
C ARG A 88 -12.65 21.03 -5.03
N SER A 89 -12.93 22.31 -4.76
CA SER A 89 -13.64 22.73 -3.55
C SER A 89 -15.16 22.50 -3.67
N LEU A 90 -15.87 22.69 -2.56
CA LEU A 90 -17.33 22.71 -2.55
C LEU A 90 -17.88 23.74 -3.55
N SER A 91 -18.89 23.34 -4.32
CA SER A 91 -19.64 24.20 -5.22
C SER A 91 -20.68 25.03 -4.46
N TYR A 92 -21.32 25.98 -5.14
CA TYR A 92 -22.40 26.77 -4.56
C TYR A 92 -23.62 25.90 -4.19
N ASP A 93 -24.00 24.99 -5.09
CA ASP A 93 -25.16 24.12 -4.91
C ASP A 93 -24.94 23.13 -3.76
N GLU A 94 -23.72 22.62 -3.61
CA GLU A 94 -23.34 21.76 -2.47
C GLU A 94 -23.42 22.52 -1.14
N ASN A 95 -22.95 23.78 -1.09
CA ASN A 95 -23.08 24.60 0.12
C ASN A 95 -24.54 24.88 0.48
N GLN A 96 -25.39 25.15 -0.53
CA GLN A 96 -26.83 25.33 -0.31
C GLN A 96 -27.49 24.06 0.22
N LEU A 97 -27.13 22.89 -0.34
CA LEU A 97 -27.65 21.61 0.16
C LEU A 97 -27.26 21.37 1.62
N ILE A 98 -26.02 21.71 2.01
CA ILE A 98 -25.56 21.62 3.40
C ILE A 98 -26.37 22.57 4.32
N ASP A 99 -26.65 23.80 3.89
CA ASP A 99 -27.47 24.75 4.65
C ASP A 99 -28.92 24.29 4.81
N GLU A 100 -29.47 23.61 3.81
CA GLU A 100 -30.86 23.14 3.80
C GLU A 100 -31.09 21.89 4.66
N VAL A 101 -30.19 20.90 4.60
CA VAL A 101 -30.41 19.58 5.23
C VAL A 101 -29.34 19.15 6.23
N GLY A 102 -28.30 19.98 6.46
CA GLY A 102 -27.23 19.68 7.42
C GLY A 102 -26.50 18.38 7.11
N HIS A 103 -26.26 17.56 8.14
CA HIS A 103 -25.51 16.30 8.03
C HIS A 103 -26.07 15.30 6.99
N LEU A 104 -27.36 15.38 6.65
CA LEU A 104 -27.97 14.54 5.63
C LEU A 104 -27.46 14.85 4.21
N ALA A 105 -26.73 15.95 4.03
CA ALA A 105 -26.09 16.30 2.76
C ALA A 105 -24.85 15.46 2.44
N ILE A 106 -24.23 14.80 3.43
CA ILE A 106 -22.95 14.11 3.26
C ILE A 106 -23.04 13.01 2.20
N ALA A 107 -23.95 12.06 2.38
CA ALA A 107 -24.13 10.93 1.47
C ALA A 107 -24.40 11.34 0.01
N PRO A 108 -25.41 12.19 -0.29
CA PRO A 108 -25.69 12.57 -1.68
C PRO A 108 -24.57 13.38 -2.33
N ILE A 109 -23.82 14.19 -1.56
CA ILE A 109 -22.68 14.94 -2.10
C ILE A 109 -21.53 13.99 -2.46
N ILE A 110 -21.17 13.07 -1.57
CA ILE A 110 -20.12 12.07 -1.84
C ILE A 110 -20.50 11.19 -3.04
N ASP A 111 -21.75 10.71 -3.10
CA ASP A 111 -22.24 9.94 -4.23
C ASP A 111 -22.11 10.72 -5.54
N GLY A 112 -22.52 11.99 -5.54
CA GLY A 112 -22.36 12.91 -6.66
C GLY A 112 -20.91 13.06 -7.12
N TRP A 113 -19.98 13.30 -6.20
CA TRP A 113 -18.55 13.43 -6.53
C TRP A 113 -18.00 12.18 -7.18
N THR A 114 -18.34 11.00 -6.68
CA THR A 114 -17.86 9.72 -7.25
C THR A 114 -18.41 9.42 -8.65
N ALA A 115 -19.41 10.18 -9.12
CA ALA A 115 -19.94 10.11 -10.48
C ALA A 115 -19.34 11.17 -11.41
N GLU A 116 -18.53 12.10 -10.91
CA GLU A 116 -17.92 13.17 -11.70
C GLU A 116 -16.59 12.75 -12.34
N PRO A 117 -16.19 13.36 -13.47
CA PRO A 117 -14.87 13.12 -14.06
C PRO A 117 -13.69 13.41 -13.12
N GLY A 118 -13.86 14.36 -12.19
CA GLY A 118 -12.84 14.69 -11.18
C GLY A 118 -12.49 13.51 -10.26
N PHE A 119 -13.40 12.56 -10.06
CA PHE A 119 -13.13 11.36 -9.28
C PHE A 119 -12.11 10.45 -9.96
N ALA A 120 -12.27 10.18 -11.26
CA ALA A 120 -11.31 9.40 -12.01
C ALA A 120 -9.91 10.03 -12.00
N GLU A 121 -9.83 11.36 -12.09
CA GLU A 121 -8.57 12.09 -11.97
C GLU A 121 -7.97 11.99 -10.56
N ALA A 122 -8.79 12.11 -9.51
CA ALA A 122 -8.36 11.92 -8.14
C ALA A 122 -7.81 10.49 -7.89
N ILE A 123 -8.45 9.46 -8.43
CA ILE A 123 -8.00 8.05 -8.36
C ILE A 123 -6.75 7.79 -9.21
N ARG A 124 -6.54 8.52 -10.30
CA ARG A 124 -5.27 8.51 -11.03
C ARG A 124 -4.14 9.04 -10.17
N PHE A 125 -4.28 10.25 -9.62
CA PHE A 125 -3.26 10.83 -8.73
C PHE A 125 -3.07 9.97 -7.47
N MET A 126 -4.16 9.39 -6.98
CA MET A 126 -4.24 8.09 -6.31
C MET A 126 -2.98 7.23 -6.30
N VAL A 127 -3.03 6.38 -7.31
CA VAL A 127 -2.12 5.29 -7.62
C VAL A 127 -0.76 5.81 -8.04
N GLN A 128 -0.70 6.96 -8.73
CA GLN A 128 0.55 7.57 -9.14
C GLN A 128 1.46 7.94 -7.96
N ASP A 129 0.88 8.59 -6.95
CA ASP A 129 1.57 8.93 -5.72
C ASP A 129 2.02 7.67 -4.98
N GLN A 130 1.09 6.73 -4.77
CA GLN A 130 1.36 5.47 -4.07
C GLN A 130 2.48 4.65 -4.70
N LEU A 131 2.50 4.53 -6.02
CA LEU A 131 3.49 3.73 -6.74
C LEU A 131 4.76 4.51 -7.12
N HIS A 132 4.81 5.81 -6.81
CA HIS A 132 5.86 6.73 -7.26
C HIS A 132 6.07 6.69 -8.79
N VAL A 133 4.96 6.76 -9.53
CA VAL A 133 4.93 6.72 -11.00
C VAL A 133 4.17 7.93 -11.54
N SER A 134 4.85 8.77 -12.31
CA SER A 134 4.24 9.84 -13.09
C SER A 134 5.22 10.37 -14.14
N GLY A 135 4.68 11.01 -15.18
CA GLY A 135 5.40 11.61 -16.28
C GLY A 135 5.89 10.60 -17.33
N ALA A 136 7.02 10.93 -17.93
CA ALA A 136 7.70 10.05 -18.88
C ALA A 136 9.21 10.15 -18.68
N ARG A 137 9.91 9.03 -18.79
CA ARG A 137 11.37 8.97 -18.66
C ARG A 137 11.94 7.91 -19.58
N ASP A 138 13.00 8.25 -20.31
CA ASP A 138 13.74 7.33 -21.19
C ASP A 138 12.86 6.56 -22.20
N GLY A 139 11.80 7.23 -22.71
CA GLY A 139 10.85 6.65 -23.65
C GLY A 139 9.82 5.70 -23.02
N VAL A 140 9.79 5.59 -21.69
CA VAL A 140 8.78 4.86 -20.93
C VAL A 140 7.71 5.82 -20.45
N ASP A 141 6.45 5.42 -20.60
CA ASP A 141 5.29 6.16 -20.11
C ASP A 141 5.01 5.77 -18.66
N PHE A 142 5.28 6.69 -17.73
CA PHE A 142 5.02 6.49 -16.31
C PHE A 142 3.58 6.84 -15.92
N GLU A 143 2.75 7.27 -16.87
CA GLU A 143 1.33 7.54 -16.66
C GLU A 143 0.47 6.27 -16.76
N LEU A 144 0.96 5.17 -17.36
CA LEU A 144 0.17 3.94 -17.61
C LEU A 144 -0.58 3.42 -16.36
N PRO A 145 0.04 3.31 -15.16
CA PRO A 145 -0.68 2.87 -13.97
C PRO A 145 -1.81 3.82 -13.56
N GLY A 146 -1.57 5.13 -13.70
CA GLY A 146 -2.55 6.16 -13.38
C GLY A 146 -3.72 6.21 -14.36
N ASN A 147 -3.46 6.00 -15.65
CA ASN A 147 -4.51 5.93 -16.67
C ASN A 147 -5.42 4.71 -16.44
N LEU A 148 -4.85 3.55 -16.09
CA LEU A 148 -5.63 2.36 -15.73
C LEU A 148 -6.52 2.64 -14.50
N ALA A 149 -5.96 3.28 -13.47
CA ALA A 149 -6.73 3.64 -12.27
C ALA A 149 -7.88 4.62 -12.57
N ALA A 150 -7.65 5.61 -13.44
CA ALA A 150 -8.71 6.53 -13.90
C ALA A 150 -9.83 5.80 -14.64
N GLU A 151 -9.49 4.87 -15.55
CA GLU A 151 -10.50 4.10 -16.27
C GLU A 151 -11.34 3.25 -15.32
N ILE A 152 -10.69 2.50 -14.41
CA ILE A 152 -11.37 1.68 -13.41
C ILE A 152 -12.37 2.51 -12.60
N ALA A 153 -11.97 3.70 -12.17
CA ALA A 153 -12.84 4.61 -11.43
C ALA A 153 -14.00 5.15 -12.29
N ALA A 154 -13.71 5.60 -13.51
CA ALA A 154 -14.70 6.17 -14.43
C ALA A 154 -15.79 5.16 -14.82
N GLU A 155 -15.39 3.91 -15.08
CA GLU A 155 -16.28 2.82 -15.50
C GLU A 155 -16.83 2.02 -14.31
N SER A 156 -16.50 2.42 -13.07
CA SER A 156 -16.87 1.70 -11.83
C SER A 156 -16.54 0.20 -11.89
N LEU A 157 -15.39 -0.14 -12.47
CA LEU A 157 -14.90 -1.52 -12.52
C LEU A 157 -14.49 -1.98 -11.11
N PRO A 158 -14.46 -3.31 -10.87
CA PRO A 158 -13.95 -3.83 -9.62
C PRO A 158 -12.53 -3.37 -9.34
N TRP A 159 -12.22 -3.02 -8.09
CA TRP A 159 -10.93 -2.43 -7.76
C TRP A 159 -9.76 -3.42 -7.93
N SER A 160 -10.03 -4.72 -7.82
CA SER A 160 -9.08 -5.80 -8.15
C SER A 160 -8.49 -5.67 -9.56
N THR A 161 -9.24 -5.09 -10.51
CA THR A 161 -8.83 -4.85 -11.90
C THR A 161 -7.52 -4.08 -11.98
N LEU A 162 -7.17 -3.28 -10.97
CA LEU A 162 -5.90 -2.58 -10.91
C LEU A 162 -4.69 -3.53 -10.96
N LEU A 163 -4.84 -4.73 -10.38
CA LEU A 163 -3.81 -5.78 -10.34
C LEU A 163 -4.06 -6.88 -11.38
N THR A 164 -5.31 -7.05 -11.83
CA THR A 164 -5.75 -8.16 -12.67
C THR A 164 -6.22 -7.74 -14.07
N ALA A 165 -6.03 -6.48 -14.47
CA ALA A 165 -6.22 -6.12 -15.87
C ALA A 165 -5.24 -6.88 -16.77
N ASP A 166 -5.71 -7.34 -17.93
CA ASP A 166 -4.89 -7.93 -18.99
C ASP A 166 -4.51 -6.90 -20.08
N TYR A 167 -4.63 -5.62 -19.74
CA TYR A 167 -4.37 -4.47 -20.60
C TYR A 167 -3.81 -3.30 -19.80
N CYS A 168 -3.24 -2.35 -20.54
CA CYS A 168 -2.86 -1.02 -20.08
C CYS A 168 -3.72 0.04 -20.77
N VAL A 169 -3.69 1.28 -20.26
CA VAL A 169 -4.49 2.39 -20.79
C VAL A 169 -3.58 3.52 -21.23
N ASP A 170 -3.67 3.90 -22.50
CA ASP A 170 -2.88 5.02 -23.04
C ASP A 170 -3.44 6.39 -22.62
N ALA A 171 -2.70 7.46 -22.92
CA ALA A 171 -3.13 8.83 -22.59
C ALA A 171 -4.45 9.27 -23.26
N GLY A 172 -4.90 8.55 -24.28
CA GLY A 172 -6.19 8.76 -24.95
C GLY A 172 -7.33 7.95 -24.35
N GLY A 173 -7.10 7.19 -23.28
CA GLY A 173 -8.09 6.31 -22.66
C GLY A 173 -8.35 5.04 -23.46
N ARG A 174 -7.41 4.60 -24.30
CA ARG A 174 -7.57 3.37 -25.10
C ARG A 174 -6.78 2.23 -24.49
N HIS A 175 -7.38 1.04 -24.53
CA HIS A 175 -6.69 -0.20 -24.18
C HIS A 175 -5.52 -0.46 -25.14
N THR A 176 -4.39 -0.81 -24.55
CA THR A 176 -3.15 -1.18 -25.24
C THR A 176 -2.50 -2.35 -24.52
N ALA A 177 -1.59 -3.06 -25.18
CA ALA A 177 -0.70 -3.99 -24.49
C ALA A 177 0.19 -3.22 -23.50
N CYS A 178 0.53 -3.84 -22.38
CA CYS A 178 1.49 -3.23 -21.47
C CYS A 178 2.91 -3.36 -22.03
N ASP A 179 3.80 -2.52 -21.51
CA ASP A 179 5.08 -2.22 -22.15
C ASP A 179 6.24 -3.11 -21.69
N THR A 180 6.00 -4.10 -20.83
CA THR A 180 7.05 -4.99 -20.28
C THR A 180 7.42 -6.15 -21.20
N GLY A 181 6.52 -6.54 -22.11
CA GLY A 181 6.72 -7.68 -23.01
C GLY A 181 6.61 -9.05 -22.34
N ALA A 182 6.09 -9.12 -21.11
CA ALA A 182 5.78 -10.38 -20.45
C ALA A 182 4.71 -11.15 -21.24
N PRO A 183 4.70 -12.51 -21.20
CA PRO A 183 3.70 -13.32 -21.89
C PRO A 183 2.33 -13.33 -21.19
N TYR A 184 2.20 -12.56 -20.11
CA TYR A 184 1.00 -12.37 -19.30
C TYR A 184 0.95 -10.91 -18.86
N GLU A 185 -0.20 -10.47 -18.36
CA GLU A 185 -0.44 -9.11 -17.91
C GLU A 185 -1.05 -9.13 -16.50
N SER A 186 -0.65 -8.17 -15.67
CA SER A 186 -1.01 -8.08 -14.24
C SER A 186 -1.25 -6.63 -13.82
N GLY A 187 -2.09 -5.93 -14.60
CA GLY A 187 -2.42 -4.53 -14.41
C GLY A 187 -1.20 -3.65 -14.15
N VAL A 188 -1.24 -2.87 -13.06
CA VAL A 188 -0.16 -1.93 -12.73
C VAL A 188 1.19 -2.61 -12.45
N LEU A 189 1.19 -3.85 -11.94
CA LEU A 189 2.42 -4.57 -11.61
C LEU A 189 3.21 -4.94 -12.87
N ALA A 190 2.52 -5.19 -13.99
CA ALA A 190 3.12 -5.54 -15.28
C ALA A 190 3.45 -4.32 -16.16
N THR A 191 3.55 -3.11 -15.59
CA THR A 191 3.99 -1.89 -16.29
C THR A 191 5.48 -1.62 -16.08
N ARG A 192 6.19 -1.12 -17.10
CA ARG A 192 7.60 -0.72 -16.92
C ARG A 192 7.75 0.42 -15.92
N ALA A 193 6.76 1.31 -15.85
CA ALA A 193 6.69 2.37 -14.85
C ALA A 193 6.89 1.82 -13.43
N TYR A 194 6.05 0.85 -13.04
CA TYR A 194 6.15 0.17 -11.76
C TYR A 194 7.50 -0.55 -11.60
N MET A 195 7.91 -1.32 -12.62
CA MET A 195 9.14 -2.10 -12.57
C MET A 195 10.40 -1.26 -12.38
N ILE A 196 10.47 -0.08 -13.00
CA ILE A 196 11.63 0.81 -12.95
C ILE A 196 11.62 1.62 -11.66
N SER A 197 10.48 2.20 -11.26
CA SER A 197 10.38 3.01 -10.04
C SER A 197 10.73 2.21 -8.80
N ASN A 198 10.40 0.91 -8.79
CA ASN A 198 10.52 0.06 -7.60
C ASN A 198 11.66 -0.95 -7.72
N LYS A 199 12.62 -0.76 -8.62
CA LYS A 199 13.73 -1.70 -8.77
C LYS A 199 14.65 -1.70 -7.56
N GLY A 200 15.16 -2.88 -7.20
CA GLY A 200 16.09 -3.04 -6.08
C GLY A 200 16.81 -4.38 -6.16
N ARG A 201 17.96 -4.50 -5.49
CA ARG A 201 18.71 -5.76 -5.41
C ARG A 201 17.79 -6.89 -4.98
N PHE A 202 17.96 -8.08 -5.55
CA PHE A 202 17.09 -9.22 -5.31
C PHE A 202 15.59 -8.96 -5.54
N ASN A 203 15.22 -7.96 -6.35
CA ASN A 203 13.83 -7.48 -6.50
C ASN A 203 13.18 -6.98 -5.19
N LEU A 204 13.98 -6.57 -4.19
CA LEU A 204 13.52 -6.03 -2.89
C LEU A 204 12.50 -4.90 -3.01
N GLY A 205 12.80 -3.88 -3.82
CA GLY A 205 11.91 -2.74 -3.97
C GLY A 205 10.54 -3.11 -4.54
N ARG A 206 10.49 -4.04 -5.51
CA ARG A 206 9.25 -4.41 -6.21
C ARG A 206 8.31 -5.16 -5.27
N ALA A 207 8.79 -6.27 -4.70
CA ALA A 207 7.98 -7.04 -3.77
C ALA A 207 7.57 -6.22 -2.52
N LYS A 208 8.47 -5.38 -1.98
CA LYS A 208 8.12 -4.46 -0.89
C LYS A 208 7.01 -3.49 -1.30
N GLN A 209 7.16 -2.79 -2.42
CA GLN A 209 6.18 -1.80 -2.87
C GLN A 209 4.81 -2.45 -3.12
N MET A 210 4.77 -3.65 -3.72
CA MET A 210 3.54 -4.41 -3.94
C MET A 210 2.80 -4.64 -2.61
N LEU A 211 3.49 -5.17 -1.60
CA LEU A 211 2.84 -5.47 -0.32
C LEU A 211 2.47 -4.21 0.46
N GLU A 212 3.32 -3.18 0.47
CA GLU A 212 3.01 -1.93 1.18
C GLU A 212 1.80 -1.23 0.56
N THR A 213 1.70 -1.22 -0.77
CA THR A 213 0.62 -0.54 -1.49
C THR A 213 -0.68 -1.31 -1.44
N PHE A 214 -0.65 -2.64 -1.62
CA PHE A 214 -1.85 -3.43 -1.90
C PHE A 214 -2.23 -4.39 -0.78
N ALA A 215 -1.37 -4.65 0.21
CA ALA A 215 -1.71 -5.45 1.38
C ALA A 215 -1.48 -4.68 2.70
N CYS A 216 -0.88 -3.50 2.64
CA CYS A 216 -0.49 -2.69 3.79
C CYS A 216 0.32 -3.52 4.79
N ARG A 217 1.21 -4.37 4.26
CA ARG A 217 2.10 -5.25 5.01
C ARG A 217 3.56 -4.93 4.72
N VAL A 218 4.39 -5.20 5.71
CA VAL A 218 5.85 -5.06 5.66
C VAL A 218 6.49 -6.37 6.11
N TYR A 219 7.79 -6.54 5.83
CA TYR A 219 8.54 -7.71 6.30
C TYR A 219 9.24 -7.44 7.64
N PRO A 220 9.38 -8.45 8.52
CA PRO A 220 8.73 -9.76 8.43
C PRO A 220 7.21 -9.66 8.66
N MET A 221 6.46 -10.53 8.01
CA MET A 221 5.01 -10.67 8.15
C MET A 221 4.67 -11.77 9.15
N GLU A 222 3.42 -11.78 9.59
CA GLU A 222 2.83 -12.86 10.37
C GLU A 222 2.92 -14.18 9.59
N SER A 223 3.40 -15.25 10.25
CA SER A 223 3.69 -16.55 9.62
C SER A 223 2.44 -17.27 9.11
N GLU A 224 1.30 -16.96 9.71
CA GLU A 224 -0.03 -17.41 9.34
C GLU A 224 -0.55 -16.75 8.06
N ILE A 225 -0.04 -15.57 7.71
CA ILE A 225 -0.36 -14.88 6.45
C ILE A 225 0.58 -15.37 5.34
N GLN A 226 1.89 -15.27 5.57
CA GLN A 226 2.88 -15.77 4.63
C GLN A 226 3.77 -16.78 5.34
N VAL A 227 3.61 -18.04 4.96
CA VAL A 227 4.47 -19.13 5.45
C VAL A 227 5.91 -18.88 4.99
N PRO A 228 6.89 -18.90 5.90
CA PRO A 228 8.31 -18.85 5.55
C PRO A 228 8.70 -19.97 4.60
N LEU A 229 9.46 -19.66 3.55
CA LEU A 229 10.11 -20.69 2.72
C LEU A 229 11.14 -21.45 3.56
N ASP A 230 11.21 -22.77 3.35
CA ASP A 230 12.16 -23.63 4.05
C ASP A 230 13.62 -23.17 3.81
N LYS A 231 14.44 -23.16 4.87
CA LYS A 231 15.88 -22.79 4.80
C LYS A 231 16.61 -23.39 3.58
N PRO A 232 16.53 -24.71 3.27
CA PRO A 232 17.29 -25.29 2.16
C PRO A 232 16.89 -24.80 0.76
N VAL A 233 15.69 -24.22 0.62
CA VAL A 233 15.21 -23.61 -0.63
C VAL A 233 15.98 -22.32 -0.91
N LEU A 234 16.36 -21.58 0.12
CA LEU A 234 17.03 -20.28 0.00
C LEU A 234 18.54 -20.44 -0.25
N ILE A 235 19.17 -19.47 -0.91
CA ILE A 235 20.63 -19.40 -1.01
C ILE A 235 21.29 -19.32 0.38
N PRO A 236 22.49 -19.89 0.59
CA PRO A 236 23.09 -20.05 1.92
C PRO A 236 23.12 -18.79 2.79
N MET A 237 23.31 -17.61 2.18
CA MET A 237 23.34 -16.35 2.94
C MET A 237 22.03 -15.99 3.63
N PHE A 238 20.90 -16.49 3.12
CA PHE A 238 19.56 -16.22 3.65
C PHE A 238 19.04 -17.31 4.58
N GLN A 239 19.84 -18.35 4.86
CA GLN A 239 19.42 -19.46 5.70
C GLN A 239 19.61 -19.19 7.20
N ALA A 240 20.42 -18.20 7.55
CA ALA A 240 20.80 -17.92 8.94
C ALA A 240 19.73 -17.11 9.69
N GLU A 241 19.28 -17.61 10.84
CA GLU A 241 18.45 -16.88 11.80
C GLU A 241 19.29 -16.15 12.85
N SER A 242 20.49 -16.64 13.12
CA SER A 242 21.43 -16.06 14.09
C SER A 242 22.81 -15.85 13.48
N ALA A 243 23.65 -15.04 14.13
CA ALA A 243 25.02 -14.79 13.67
C ALA A 243 25.86 -16.08 13.63
N ASP A 244 25.64 -17.01 14.56
CA ASP A 244 26.35 -18.29 14.63
C ASP A 244 25.95 -19.26 13.50
N GLU A 245 24.76 -19.10 12.93
CA GLU A 245 24.31 -19.86 11.76
C GLU A 245 24.88 -19.29 10.44
N GLN A 246 25.39 -18.06 10.42
CA GLN A 246 25.82 -17.41 9.19
C GLN A 246 27.15 -17.96 8.68
N THR A 247 27.07 -18.75 7.62
CA THR A 247 28.23 -19.42 6.99
C THR A 247 28.84 -18.63 5.83
N VAL A 248 28.12 -17.63 5.30
CA VAL A 248 28.56 -16.81 4.15
C VAL A 248 29.22 -15.53 4.64
N GLU A 249 30.49 -15.33 4.32
CA GLU A 249 31.30 -14.21 4.82
C GLU A 249 30.76 -12.85 4.37
N GLU A 250 30.30 -12.76 3.12
CA GLU A 250 29.71 -11.57 2.52
C GLU A 250 28.43 -11.13 3.25
N ALA A 251 27.72 -12.07 3.89
CA ALA A 251 26.49 -11.81 4.63
C ALA A 251 26.73 -11.43 6.09
N LYS A 252 27.90 -11.73 6.67
CA LYS A 252 28.24 -11.39 8.07
C LYS A 252 28.32 -9.88 8.32
N GLY A 253 28.56 -9.08 7.29
CA GLY A 253 28.49 -7.62 7.36
C GLY A 253 27.08 -7.04 7.17
N GLY A 254 26.07 -7.90 6.97
CA GLY A 254 24.67 -7.50 6.77
C GLY A 254 23.97 -7.02 8.03
N PHE A 255 22.67 -6.71 7.90
CA PHE A 255 21.82 -6.35 9.05
C PHE A 255 21.97 -7.40 10.17
N GLY A 256 22.10 -6.95 11.43
CA GLY A 256 22.29 -7.84 12.57
C GLY A 256 23.58 -8.70 12.53
N ASN A 257 24.61 -8.30 11.77
CA ASN A 257 25.79 -9.12 11.46
C ASN A 257 25.45 -10.42 10.69
N GLY A 258 24.44 -10.35 9.81
CA GLY A 258 23.91 -11.53 9.12
C GLY A 258 22.95 -12.38 9.97
N ALA A 259 22.64 -11.94 11.19
CA ALA A 259 21.57 -12.51 12.01
C ALA A 259 20.20 -12.01 11.52
N GLY A 260 19.25 -12.92 11.36
CA GLY A 260 17.89 -12.58 10.90
C GLY A 260 17.76 -12.39 9.40
N CYS A 261 18.74 -12.81 8.59
CA CYS A 261 18.53 -12.87 7.14
C CYS A 261 17.35 -13.78 6.81
N TYR A 262 17.23 -14.93 7.48
CA TYR A 262 16.13 -15.87 7.24
C TYR A 262 14.75 -15.29 7.58
N SER A 263 14.59 -14.58 8.69
CA SER A 263 13.27 -14.06 9.10
C SER A 263 12.67 -13.12 8.05
N CYS A 264 13.50 -12.30 7.40
CA CYS A 264 13.05 -11.46 6.30
C CYS A 264 13.02 -12.21 4.96
N HIS A 265 14.10 -12.90 4.59
CA HIS A 265 14.27 -13.46 3.25
C HIS A 265 13.44 -14.72 2.98
N SER A 266 12.97 -15.42 4.01
CA SER A 266 12.10 -16.59 3.86
C SER A 266 10.70 -16.23 3.33
N GLN A 267 10.16 -15.08 3.72
CA GLN A 267 8.87 -14.58 3.20
C GLN A 267 9.08 -13.64 2.01
N PHE A 268 10.13 -12.83 2.08
CA PHE A 268 10.48 -11.91 1.01
C PHE A 268 10.81 -12.67 -0.28
N GLY A 269 11.59 -13.76 -0.17
CA GLY A 269 12.00 -14.58 -1.31
C GLY A 269 10.82 -15.13 -2.11
N ALA A 270 9.70 -15.44 -1.44
CA ALA A 270 8.48 -15.88 -2.10
C ALA A 270 7.93 -14.79 -3.04
N HIS A 271 7.76 -13.58 -2.54
CA HIS A 271 7.21 -12.48 -3.32
C HIS A 271 8.18 -11.92 -4.35
N ALA A 272 9.48 -11.91 -4.06
CA ALA A 272 10.49 -11.39 -4.96
C ALA A 272 10.66 -12.25 -6.22
N GLN A 273 10.40 -13.55 -6.08
CA GLN A 273 10.59 -14.53 -7.14
C GLN A 273 9.71 -14.24 -8.37
N ILE A 274 8.51 -13.69 -8.18
CA ILE A 274 7.59 -13.37 -9.28
C ILE A 274 8.13 -12.28 -10.21
N TYR A 275 9.20 -11.57 -9.80
CA TYR A 275 9.86 -10.52 -10.58
C TYR A 275 11.20 -10.97 -11.20
N VAL A 276 11.58 -12.25 -11.07
CA VAL A 276 12.94 -12.71 -11.40
C VAL A 276 13.31 -12.53 -12.88
N ARG A 277 12.31 -12.49 -13.76
CA ARG A 277 12.51 -12.32 -15.21
C ARG A 277 12.49 -10.88 -15.70
N PHE A 278 12.32 -9.90 -14.81
CA PHE A 278 12.27 -8.49 -15.18
C PHE A 278 13.62 -7.81 -14.90
N ASP A 279 14.19 -7.20 -15.93
CA ASP A 279 15.47 -6.48 -15.81
C ASP A 279 15.32 -5.11 -15.13
N ALA A 280 16.42 -4.36 -15.03
CA ALA A 280 16.45 -3.02 -14.44
C ALA A 280 15.68 -1.95 -15.23
N ASP A 281 15.31 -2.23 -16.49
CA ASP A 281 14.53 -1.37 -17.38
C ASP A 281 13.06 -1.82 -17.47
N GLY A 282 12.69 -2.85 -16.69
CA GLY A 282 11.35 -3.39 -16.59
C GLY A 282 10.94 -4.31 -17.73
N LEU A 283 11.87 -4.75 -18.56
CA LEU A 283 11.58 -5.69 -19.65
C LEU A 283 11.65 -7.13 -19.15
N TRP A 284 10.73 -7.95 -19.64
CA TRP A 284 10.69 -9.38 -19.33
C TRP A 284 11.63 -10.18 -20.24
N HIS A 285 12.37 -11.13 -19.65
CA HIS A 285 13.37 -11.95 -20.33
C HIS A 285 13.12 -13.45 -20.13
N ALA A 286 12.85 -14.15 -21.24
CA ALA A 286 12.60 -15.59 -21.21
C ALA A 286 13.81 -16.43 -20.75
N ASP A 287 15.01 -15.90 -20.97
CA ASP A 287 16.31 -16.52 -20.71
C ASP A 287 16.92 -16.10 -19.36
N ALA A 288 16.19 -15.32 -18.55
CA ALA A 288 16.62 -14.97 -17.20
C ALA A 288 16.84 -16.23 -16.35
N THR A 289 18.02 -16.35 -15.75
CA THR A 289 18.40 -17.52 -14.94
C THR A 289 18.12 -17.34 -13.46
N GLY A 290 17.99 -16.08 -13.00
CA GLY A 290 17.90 -15.74 -11.57
C GLY A 290 19.18 -16.03 -10.77
N LEU A 291 20.27 -16.50 -11.39
CA LEU A 291 21.51 -16.82 -10.69
C LEU A 291 22.31 -15.55 -10.41
N GLN A 292 22.97 -15.50 -9.24
CA GLN A 292 23.88 -14.42 -8.88
C GLN A 292 25.00 -14.32 -9.90
N ASP A 293 25.26 -13.10 -10.40
CA ASP A 293 26.47 -12.84 -11.17
C ASP A 293 27.69 -12.97 -10.23
N PRO A 294 28.61 -13.92 -10.45
CA PRO A 294 29.77 -14.13 -9.58
C PRO A 294 30.76 -12.96 -9.62
N MET A 295 30.69 -12.12 -10.66
CA MET A 295 31.50 -10.91 -10.81
C MET A 295 30.71 -9.62 -10.56
N GLY A 296 29.40 -9.74 -10.33
CA GLY A 296 28.48 -8.62 -10.18
C GLY A 296 28.27 -8.22 -8.73
N GLU A 297 27.52 -7.13 -8.53
CA GLU A 297 27.09 -6.74 -7.20
C GLU A 297 26.13 -7.79 -6.60
N LEU A 298 26.18 -7.95 -5.28
CA LEU A 298 25.27 -8.84 -4.59
C LEU A 298 23.81 -8.49 -4.88
N GLY A 299 23.01 -9.48 -5.26
CA GLY A 299 21.61 -9.31 -5.66
C GLY A 299 21.39 -8.93 -7.13
N ARG A 300 22.45 -8.92 -7.94
CA ARG A 300 22.39 -8.78 -9.41
C ARG A 300 22.64 -10.11 -10.11
N SER A 301 21.85 -10.35 -11.14
CA SER A 301 22.10 -11.38 -12.13
C SER A 301 22.70 -10.74 -13.40
N THR A 302 23.10 -11.56 -14.37
CA THR A 302 23.67 -11.11 -15.63
C THR A 302 22.64 -10.33 -16.46
N GLY A 303 23.08 -9.42 -17.34
CA GLY A 303 22.18 -8.76 -18.30
C GLY A 303 21.24 -7.72 -17.68
N GLY A 304 21.60 -7.12 -16.55
CA GLY A 304 20.76 -6.11 -15.88
C GLY A 304 19.62 -6.70 -15.04
N LEU A 305 19.54 -8.03 -14.94
CA LEU A 305 18.58 -8.77 -14.13
C LEU A 305 18.96 -8.78 -12.64
N TYR A 306 18.08 -9.37 -11.84
CA TYR A 306 18.22 -9.49 -10.39
C TYR A 306 18.30 -10.96 -9.97
N THR A 307 19.03 -11.19 -8.88
CA THR A 307 19.23 -12.53 -8.34
C THR A 307 17.99 -13.03 -7.61
N SER A 308 17.66 -14.31 -7.81
CA SER A 308 16.66 -15.06 -7.05
C SER A 308 17.11 -15.32 -5.61
N HIS A 309 16.16 -15.60 -4.72
CA HIS A 309 16.48 -16.09 -3.38
C HIS A 309 16.73 -17.60 -3.37
N MET A 310 16.38 -18.31 -4.44
CA MET A 310 16.36 -19.76 -4.49
C MET A 310 17.75 -20.32 -4.80
N ASN A 311 18.14 -21.37 -4.08
CA ASN A 311 19.42 -22.06 -4.25
C ASN A 311 19.45 -23.00 -5.46
N ASP A 312 18.31 -23.63 -5.76
CA ASP A 312 18.18 -24.50 -6.93
C ASP A 312 18.09 -23.68 -8.22
N ALA A 313 18.85 -24.04 -9.25
CA ALA A 313 18.91 -23.28 -10.49
C ALA A 313 17.60 -23.31 -11.29
N VAL A 314 16.81 -24.37 -11.19
CA VAL A 314 15.51 -24.47 -11.86
C VAL A 314 14.49 -23.59 -11.14
N ALA A 315 14.47 -23.64 -9.81
CA ALA A 315 13.66 -22.73 -9.01
C ALA A 315 14.06 -21.26 -9.22
N ALA A 316 15.36 -20.97 -9.30
CA ALA A 316 15.88 -19.61 -9.46
C ALA A 316 15.40 -18.94 -10.76
N MET A 317 15.26 -19.68 -11.86
CA MET A 317 14.76 -19.15 -13.13
C MET A 317 13.23 -19.16 -13.28
N SER A 318 12.52 -19.77 -12.33
CA SER A 318 11.07 -19.90 -12.35
C SER A 318 10.40 -18.69 -11.72
N GLU A 319 9.31 -18.19 -12.27
CA GLU A 319 8.48 -17.18 -11.59
C GLU A 319 7.54 -17.84 -10.56
N ALA A 320 7.44 -19.18 -10.59
CA ALA A 320 6.59 -19.93 -9.67
C ALA A 320 7.09 -19.82 -8.24
N SER A 321 6.15 -19.53 -7.33
CA SER A 321 6.44 -19.21 -5.94
C SER A 321 5.15 -19.32 -5.10
N GLN A 322 5.03 -18.49 -4.06
CA GLN A 322 3.87 -18.39 -3.19
C GLN A 322 3.47 -16.91 -2.99
N MET A 323 2.17 -16.68 -2.86
CA MET A 323 1.55 -15.43 -2.38
C MET A 323 0.60 -15.80 -1.24
N PHE A 324 0.82 -15.24 -0.04
CA PHE A 324 0.07 -15.56 1.18
C PHE A 324 -0.10 -17.07 1.43
N GLY A 325 1.01 -17.80 1.28
CA GLY A 325 1.08 -19.26 1.44
C GLY A 325 0.42 -20.07 0.30
N GLN A 326 -0.21 -19.43 -0.68
CA GLN A 326 -0.80 -20.11 -1.83
C GLN A 326 0.22 -20.22 -2.97
N PRO A 327 0.40 -21.41 -3.58
CA PRO A 327 1.27 -21.57 -4.75
C PRO A 327 0.76 -20.75 -5.94
N VAL A 328 1.67 -20.07 -6.64
CA VAL A 328 1.37 -19.26 -7.83
C VAL A 328 2.43 -19.53 -8.90
N ALA A 329 2.03 -19.59 -10.17
CA ALA A 329 2.95 -19.90 -11.27
C ALA A 329 3.71 -18.67 -11.79
N ASN A 330 3.15 -17.47 -11.64
CA ASN A 330 3.70 -16.22 -12.15
C ASN A 330 3.06 -15.01 -11.44
N MET A 331 3.42 -13.81 -11.88
CA MET A 331 2.91 -12.56 -11.30
C MET A 331 1.40 -12.38 -11.46
N ARG A 332 0.79 -12.87 -12.54
CA ARG A 332 -0.65 -12.77 -12.75
C ARG A 332 -1.41 -13.56 -11.68
N GLU A 333 -1.06 -14.82 -11.47
CA GLU A 333 -1.67 -15.63 -10.42
C GLU A 333 -1.39 -15.06 -9.02
N ALA A 334 -0.20 -14.48 -8.81
CA ALA A 334 0.14 -13.78 -7.56
C ALA A 334 -0.74 -12.56 -7.31
N ALA A 335 -1.03 -11.78 -8.35
CA ALA A 335 -1.92 -10.62 -8.27
C ALA A 335 -3.37 -11.01 -7.98
N GLU A 336 -3.85 -12.13 -8.55
CA GLU A 336 -5.19 -12.68 -8.25
C GLU A 336 -5.29 -13.10 -6.77
N VAL A 337 -4.32 -13.86 -6.26
CA VAL A 337 -4.29 -14.23 -4.83
C VAL A 337 -4.22 -12.99 -3.93
N LEU A 338 -3.46 -11.98 -4.32
CA LEU A 338 -3.35 -10.72 -3.59
C LEU A 338 -4.70 -9.98 -3.58
N SER A 339 -5.35 -9.81 -4.73
CA SER A 339 -6.62 -9.08 -4.83
C SER A 339 -7.79 -9.79 -4.15
N ASP A 340 -7.76 -11.12 -4.10
CA ASP A 340 -8.79 -11.94 -3.44
C ASP A 340 -8.65 -11.97 -1.90
N SER A 341 -7.52 -11.50 -1.38
CA SER A 341 -7.24 -11.46 0.05
C SER A 341 -8.03 -10.35 0.76
N ALA A 342 -8.50 -10.63 1.98
CA ALA A 342 -9.05 -9.59 2.87
C ALA A 342 -8.05 -8.44 3.11
N LEU A 343 -6.75 -8.73 3.05
CA LEU A 343 -5.68 -7.73 3.19
C LEU A 343 -5.75 -6.65 2.11
N PHE A 344 -6.17 -7.01 0.89
CA PHE A 344 -6.32 -6.05 -0.21
C PHE A 344 -7.48 -5.07 0.04
N GLN A 345 -8.58 -5.60 0.55
CA GLN A 345 -9.77 -4.81 0.86
C GLN A 345 -9.52 -3.88 2.06
N GLU A 346 -8.93 -4.41 3.13
CA GLU A 346 -8.51 -3.62 4.31
C GLU A 346 -7.47 -2.56 3.92
N CYS A 347 -6.50 -2.91 3.08
CA CYS A 347 -5.49 -1.95 2.63
C CYS A 347 -6.09 -0.86 1.75
N THR A 348 -7.08 -1.18 0.91
CA THR A 348 -7.79 -0.18 0.10
C THR A 348 -8.49 0.84 0.99
N VAL A 349 -9.27 0.40 1.99
CA VAL A 349 -9.89 1.29 2.99
C VAL A 349 -8.85 2.16 3.67
N LYS A 350 -7.75 1.54 4.12
CA LYS A 350 -6.67 2.23 4.83
C LYS A 350 -6.00 3.30 3.98
N ASN A 351 -5.74 3.00 2.71
CA ASN A 351 -5.14 3.91 1.75
C ASN A 351 -6.05 5.11 1.45
N ILE A 352 -7.36 4.89 1.35
CA ILE A 352 -8.34 5.96 1.16
C ILE A 352 -8.31 6.93 2.35
N ILE A 353 -8.43 6.41 3.57
CA ILE A 353 -8.36 7.21 4.80
C ILE A 353 -7.01 7.94 4.87
N GLY A 354 -5.92 7.19 4.66
CA GLY A 354 -4.57 7.72 4.79
C GLY A 354 -4.30 8.87 3.82
N ARG A 355 -4.68 8.72 2.56
CA ARG A 355 -4.57 9.78 1.56
C ARG A 355 -5.43 10.99 1.91
N ALA A 356 -6.70 10.77 2.24
CA ALA A 356 -7.64 11.87 2.47
C ALA A 356 -7.18 12.81 3.58
N PHE A 357 -6.51 12.26 4.59
CA PHE A 357 -6.08 12.98 5.78
C PHE A 357 -4.57 13.20 5.88
N GLY A 358 -3.80 12.82 4.85
CA GLY A 358 -2.35 13.04 4.79
C GLY A 358 -1.57 12.19 5.80
N ILE A 359 -2.09 11.02 6.15
CA ILE A 359 -1.39 10.04 6.99
C ILE A 359 -0.38 9.32 6.09
N PRO A 360 0.93 9.34 6.43
CA PRO A 360 1.95 8.69 5.62
C PRO A 360 1.69 7.19 5.42
N SER A 361 2.01 6.68 4.24
CA SER A 361 2.04 5.24 3.97
C SER A 361 2.94 4.54 4.99
N GLY A 362 2.46 3.45 5.61
CA GLY A 362 3.20 2.73 6.65
C GLY A 362 3.05 3.29 8.08
N ALA A 363 2.43 4.46 8.29
CA ALA A 363 1.98 4.92 9.61
C ALA A 363 0.68 4.20 10.05
N SER A 364 0.65 2.90 9.77
CA SER A 364 -0.52 2.03 9.82
C SER A 364 -1.15 1.92 11.20
N ALA A 365 -0.41 2.25 12.26
CA ALA A 365 -0.88 2.28 13.63
C ALA A 365 -1.77 3.48 13.97
N MET A 366 -1.87 4.49 13.11
CA MET A 366 -2.70 5.68 13.36
C MET A 366 -4.18 5.51 13.01
N ILE A 367 -4.52 4.44 12.28
CA ILE A 367 -5.91 4.12 11.90
C ILE A 367 -6.29 2.85 12.64
N GLU A 368 -7.35 2.90 13.43
CA GLU A 368 -7.85 1.77 14.21
C GLU A 368 -8.15 0.58 13.29
N ALA A 369 -7.55 -0.58 13.59
CA ALA A 369 -7.65 -1.77 12.76
C ALA A 369 -9.10 -2.30 12.66
N GLU A 370 -9.88 -2.15 13.73
CA GLU A 370 -11.28 -2.55 13.78
C GLU A 370 -12.12 -1.75 12.78
N VAL A 371 -11.99 -0.42 12.75
CA VAL A 371 -12.68 0.45 11.77
C VAL A 371 -12.35 0.03 10.34
N VAL A 372 -11.08 -0.25 10.05
CA VAL A 372 -10.64 -0.68 8.71
C VAL A 372 -11.27 -2.03 8.33
N SER A 373 -11.24 -3.01 9.22
CA SER A 373 -11.74 -4.36 8.95
C SER A 373 -13.26 -4.36 8.79
N GLU A 374 -14.00 -3.63 9.64
CA GLU A 374 -15.45 -3.51 9.53
C GLU A 374 -15.89 -2.81 8.25
N LEU A 375 -15.21 -1.72 7.85
CA LEU A 375 -15.53 -1.06 6.59
C LEU A 375 -15.24 -1.93 5.38
N ALA A 376 -14.12 -2.67 5.39
CA ALA A 376 -13.82 -3.63 4.34
C ALA A 376 -14.89 -4.74 4.27
N GLN A 377 -15.34 -5.25 5.41
CA GLN A 377 -16.41 -6.25 5.49
C GLN A 377 -17.76 -5.69 5.02
N GLN A 378 -18.10 -4.46 5.40
CA GLN A 378 -19.32 -3.80 4.96
C GLN A 378 -19.37 -3.69 3.44
N VAL A 379 -18.28 -3.22 2.82
CA VAL A 379 -18.21 -3.05 1.37
C VAL A 379 -18.26 -4.40 0.64
N THR A 380 -17.60 -5.42 1.18
CA THR A 380 -17.55 -6.75 0.56
C THR A 380 -18.80 -7.60 0.79
N ALA A 381 -19.64 -7.26 1.79
CA ALA A 381 -20.93 -7.92 1.99
C ALA A 381 -21.90 -7.66 0.82
N ASP A 382 -21.78 -6.51 0.16
CA ASP A 382 -22.64 -6.11 -0.96
C ASP A 382 -22.09 -6.53 -2.33
N SER A 383 -20.77 -6.73 -2.44
CA SER A 383 -20.10 -7.18 -3.66
C SER A 383 -18.84 -7.97 -3.32
N ASN A 384 -18.67 -9.16 -3.91
CA ASN A 384 -17.44 -9.94 -3.73
C ASN A 384 -16.19 -9.25 -4.31
N ASP A 385 -16.38 -8.31 -5.24
CA ASP A 385 -15.29 -7.53 -5.84
C ASP A 385 -15.75 -6.07 -6.01
N PRO A 386 -15.63 -5.26 -4.95
CA PRO A 386 -16.16 -3.90 -4.95
C PRO A 386 -15.35 -2.94 -5.82
N SER A 387 -16.03 -1.98 -6.42
CA SER A 387 -15.40 -0.84 -7.09
C SER A 387 -14.77 0.13 -6.08
N ILE A 388 -13.80 0.92 -6.53
CA ILE A 388 -13.21 1.98 -5.69
C ILE A 388 -14.25 3.02 -5.24
N ARG A 389 -15.30 3.24 -6.04
CA ARG A 389 -16.44 4.10 -5.68
C ARG A 389 -17.17 3.59 -4.44
N GLN A 390 -17.43 2.28 -4.36
CA GLN A 390 -18.11 1.69 -3.20
C GLN A 390 -17.27 1.83 -1.93
N TYR A 391 -15.95 1.63 -2.03
CA TYR A 391 -15.05 1.89 -0.90
C TYR A 391 -15.08 3.34 -0.43
N MET A 392 -15.00 4.29 -1.35
CA MET A 392 -15.02 5.73 -1.04
C MET A 392 -16.33 6.14 -0.36
N ILE A 393 -17.47 5.65 -0.86
CA ILE A 393 -18.79 5.91 -0.27
C ILE A 393 -18.86 5.34 1.14
N ALA A 394 -18.45 4.09 1.35
CA ALA A 394 -18.51 3.49 2.70
C ALA A 394 -17.60 4.23 3.68
N VAL A 395 -16.35 4.50 3.31
CA VAL A 395 -15.37 5.17 4.17
C VAL A 395 -15.82 6.57 4.58
N PHE A 396 -16.27 7.40 3.62
CA PHE A 396 -16.60 8.79 3.91
C PHE A 396 -18.03 9.03 4.39
N ASN A 397 -18.85 7.97 4.47
CA ASN A 397 -20.13 8.00 5.19
C ASN A 397 -20.05 7.36 6.58
N ASP A 398 -18.94 6.71 6.93
CA ASP A 398 -18.78 6.11 8.26
C ASP A 398 -18.63 7.19 9.34
N ARG A 399 -19.46 7.07 10.38
CA ARG A 399 -19.54 8.07 11.44
C ARG A 399 -18.23 8.23 12.22
N ARG A 400 -17.49 7.15 12.43
CA ARG A 400 -16.22 7.18 13.19
C ARG A 400 -15.14 7.90 12.40
N VAL A 401 -15.12 7.72 11.08
CA VAL A 401 -14.22 8.47 10.19
C VAL A 401 -14.56 9.96 10.24
N ILE A 402 -15.85 10.32 10.20
CA ILE A 402 -16.29 11.72 10.29
C ILE A 402 -15.89 12.33 11.65
N ASP A 403 -16.19 11.66 12.76
CA ASP A 403 -15.90 12.14 14.10
C ASP A 403 -14.40 12.29 14.35
N ALA A 404 -13.56 11.37 13.85
CA ALA A 404 -12.10 11.48 13.94
C ALA A 404 -11.56 12.73 13.22
N VAL A 405 -12.17 13.14 12.11
CA VAL A 405 -11.80 14.37 11.40
C VAL A 405 -12.22 15.60 12.18
N LEU A 406 -13.42 15.59 12.76
CA LEU A 406 -13.97 16.72 13.52
C LEU A 406 -13.25 16.91 14.85
N ALA A 407 -12.81 15.85 15.52
CA ALA A 407 -12.00 15.96 16.74
C ALA A 407 -10.72 16.78 16.54
N ASN A 408 -10.12 16.72 15.34
CA ASN A 408 -8.95 17.53 14.99
C ASN A 408 -9.27 19.01 14.69
N MET A 409 -10.55 19.40 14.57
CA MET A 409 -10.94 20.81 14.44
C MET A 409 -10.70 21.59 15.73
N GLU A 410 -10.92 20.95 16.88
CA GLU A 410 -10.84 21.61 18.19
C GLU A 410 -9.41 22.04 18.53
N ASP A 411 -8.42 21.37 17.92
CA ASP A 411 -7.00 21.65 18.09
C ASP A 411 -6.43 22.67 17.07
N ALA A 412 -7.25 23.14 16.11
CA ALA A 412 -6.83 24.14 15.12
C ALA A 412 -6.91 25.56 15.72
N PRO A 413 -5.79 26.30 15.82
CA PRO A 413 -5.70 27.58 16.54
C PRO A 413 -6.43 28.76 15.88
#